data_AF-A0A8J5KTK1-F1
#
_entry.id   AF-A0A8J5KTK1-F1
#
_cell.length_a   1.000
_cell.length_b   1.000
_cell.length_c   1.000
_cell.angle_alpha   90.00
_cell.angle_beta   90.00
_cell.angle_gamma   90.00
#
_symmetry.space_group_name_H-M   'P 1'
#
loop_
_entity.id
_entity.type
_entity.pdbx_description
1 polymer ?
#
loop_
_entity_poly.entity_id
_entity_poly.type
_entity_poly.pdbx_seq_one_letter_code
_entity_poly.pdbx_strand_id
1 'polypeptide(L)'
;MASAFFASPKSVASPPNMPRCALLNPAGERRRRDSVKAGVATEVTPSVIDDPVRPPVVTGREAGKLAAWRSVRQERWQGEMPVEGDIPRWLSGTYLRNGPGLWNIDDYDFRHLFDGYATLVRVRFEQGRAVAAHRQIESEAYKAARKNRRVCYREFSEVPKPASFLSYVGELASLFSGVSLTDNSNTGVVMLGDGRVVCLTETIKGSIQIDPDTLETLGRFEYEDKLGGLIHSAHPIVTESDFLTLLPDLLRPGYLVVRMEAGSNERKVLGRVKCRGSVPAPGWVHSFAATDHFVVVPEMPLRYCVQNLLRAEPTPLYKFEWHPNSGSYVHIMSKATGNIVASVEVPPYVTFHFINAYEEVDAEGRITGIIADCCEHYANTDILEMLRLQNLRSFAGHDVLPDARVGRFRIPLDGSPQGELEAALDPEEHGRGMDMCSINPTYLGKKYRYAYACGARRPCNFPNTLTKIDLVEKKAKNWHQEGAVPSEPFFVARPGATEEDDGVVISIVSDKNGEGYALVLDGRSFEELARAKFPYGLPYGLHGCWVPKKQ
;
A
#
# COMPACT_ATOMS: atom_id res chain seq x y z
N MET A 1 -4.95 44.25 -31.82
CA MET A 1 -5.97 45.01 -32.57
C MET A 1 -7.21 44.14 -32.60
N ALA A 2 -8.14 44.32 -31.65
CA ALA A 2 -9.25 45.29 -31.72
C ALA A 2 -10.37 44.76 -32.64
N SER A 3 -11.66 44.69 -32.30
CA SER A 3 -12.43 45.03 -31.08
C SER A 3 -13.88 44.54 -31.26
N ALA A 4 -14.57 44.24 -30.14
CA ALA A 4 -15.96 44.58 -29.71
C ALA A 4 -17.15 44.53 -30.71
N PHE A 5 -18.39 44.18 -30.33
CA PHE A 5 -19.30 44.86 -29.37
C PHE A 5 -20.44 43.89 -28.91
N PHE A 6 -20.67 43.69 -27.59
CA PHE A 6 -21.66 44.34 -26.68
C PHE A 6 -23.16 44.05 -26.93
N ALA A 7 -23.83 43.44 -25.93
CA ALA A 7 -24.82 44.13 -25.07
C ALA A 7 -25.52 43.17 -24.06
N SER A 8 -25.38 43.47 -22.77
CA SER A 8 -26.40 43.27 -21.71
C SER A 8 -26.97 44.67 -21.38
N PRO A 9 -28.14 44.84 -20.73
CA PRO A 9 -28.10 45.00 -19.26
C PRO A 9 -29.41 44.70 -18.47
N LYS A 10 -29.23 44.70 -17.12
CA LYS A 10 -30.16 45.01 -16.00
C LYS A 10 -30.87 43.83 -15.31
N SER A 11 -31.11 43.79 -14.00
CA SER A 11 -30.57 44.50 -12.80
C SER A 11 -31.30 43.97 -11.54
N VAL A 12 -30.57 43.76 -10.44
CA VAL A 12 -30.85 44.13 -9.01
C VAL A 12 -32.23 43.85 -8.38
N ALA A 13 -32.26 43.09 -7.27
CA ALA A 13 -32.91 43.50 -5.99
C ALA A 13 -32.74 42.47 -4.83
N SER A 14 -32.45 42.99 -3.64
CA SER A 14 -32.66 42.45 -2.27
C SER A 14 -32.64 43.68 -1.33
N PRO A 15 -33.11 43.65 -0.05
CA PRO A 15 -34.07 42.81 0.69
C PRO A 15 -35.20 43.68 1.33
N PRO A 16 -35.99 43.23 2.35
CA PRO A 16 -35.66 43.64 3.73
C PRO A 16 -36.08 42.70 4.91
N ASN A 17 -35.63 43.15 6.09
CA ASN A 17 -35.63 42.74 7.51
C ASN A 17 -36.85 42.09 8.23
N MET A 18 -36.47 41.43 9.36
CA MET A 18 -37.20 40.91 10.53
C MET A 18 -38.21 41.86 11.22
N PRO A 19 -39.00 41.35 12.20
CA PRO A 19 -38.70 41.73 13.59
C PRO A 19 -38.77 40.62 14.67
N ARG A 20 -38.21 40.99 15.82
CA ARG A 20 -37.97 40.31 17.12
C ARG A 20 -39.24 39.89 17.87
N CYS A 21 -39.09 38.92 18.78
CA CYS A 21 -39.79 38.94 20.07
C CYS A 21 -38.87 38.44 21.20
N ALA A 22 -38.99 39.07 22.37
CA ALA A 22 -38.14 38.88 23.54
C ALA A 22 -38.99 38.71 24.80
N LEU A 23 -38.36 38.11 25.82
CA LEU A 23 -38.62 38.18 27.27
C LEU A 23 -39.82 37.37 27.83
N LEU A 24 -39.51 36.47 28.76
CA LEU A 24 -39.76 36.69 30.20
C LEU A 24 -39.16 35.55 31.05
N ASN A 25 -38.33 35.95 32.01
CA ASN A 25 -38.00 35.24 33.24
C ASN A 25 -38.88 35.89 34.34
N PRO A 26 -39.24 35.21 35.45
CA PRO A 26 -38.50 35.52 36.68
C PRO A 26 -38.37 34.39 37.73
N ALA A 27 -37.18 34.39 38.34
CA ALA A 27 -36.87 34.43 39.79
C ALA A 27 -37.33 33.34 40.80
N GLY A 28 -36.34 32.95 41.61
CA GLY A 28 -36.45 32.66 43.06
C GLY A 28 -36.48 31.17 43.44
N GLU A 29 -35.84 30.67 44.49
CA GLU A 29 -34.86 31.16 45.47
C GLU A 29 -34.46 29.94 46.35
N ARG A 30 -33.28 29.98 46.99
CA ARG A 30 -32.85 29.31 48.25
C ARG A 30 -32.42 27.82 48.29
N ARG A 31 -31.09 27.67 48.49
CA ARG A 31 -30.35 27.02 49.61
C ARG A 31 -31.07 25.94 50.45
N ARG A 32 -30.42 24.76 50.61
CA ARG A 32 -29.65 24.37 51.83
C ARG A 32 -29.12 22.91 51.80
N ARG A 33 -27.84 22.79 52.19
CA ARG A 33 -27.17 21.83 53.09
C ARG A 33 -27.16 20.31 52.82
N ASP A 34 -25.91 19.84 52.68
CA ASP A 34 -25.22 18.79 53.45
C ASP A 34 -25.92 17.45 53.68
N SER A 35 -25.30 16.37 53.19
CA SER A 35 -24.83 15.32 54.10
C SER A 35 -23.73 14.47 53.47
N VAL A 36 -22.63 14.42 54.22
CA VAL A 36 -21.47 13.55 54.07
C VAL A 36 -21.87 12.12 54.39
N LYS A 37 -21.40 11.15 53.59
CA LYS A 37 -21.18 9.78 54.06
C LYS A 37 -19.79 9.32 53.66
N ALA A 38 -19.03 8.98 54.69
CA ALA A 38 -17.67 8.48 54.67
C ALA A 38 -17.60 7.08 54.02
N GLY A 39 -16.55 6.87 53.23
CA GLY A 39 -16.08 5.57 52.76
C GLY A 39 -14.62 5.43 53.13
N VAL A 40 -14.31 4.33 53.82
CA VAL A 40 -13.05 4.00 54.48
C VAL A 40 -11.90 3.89 53.49
N ALA A 41 -10.77 4.53 53.82
CA ALA A 41 -9.51 4.44 53.10
C ALA A 41 -8.76 3.16 53.50
N THR A 42 -8.42 2.33 52.52
CA THR A 42 -7.31 1.37 52.60
C THR A 42 -6.13 1.95 51.84
N GLU A 43 -5.03 2.18 52.55
CA GLU A 43 -3.77 2.68 52.02
C GLU A 43 -3.20 1.72 50.97
N VAL A 44 -2.98 2.24 49.76
CA VAL A 44 -2.19 1.59 48.71
C VAL A 44 -0.88 2.38 48.61
N THR A 45 0.23 1.69 48.85
CA THR A 45 1.61 2.15 48.64
C THR A 45 1.77 2.79 47.25
N PRO A 46 2.48 3.93 47.10
CA PRO A 46 2.65 4.55 45.79
C PRO A 46 3.66 3.76 44.97
N SER A 47 3.20 3.11 43.90
CA SER A 47 4.05 2.74 42.78
C SER A 47 4.43 4.01 42.04
N VAL A 48 5.73 4.25 41.86
CA VAL A 48 6.27 5.33 41.02
C VAL A 48 5.75 5.13 39.60
N ILE A 49 4.81 5.97 39.19
CA ILE A 49 4.36 6.09 37.80
C ILE A 49 5.16 7.26 37.22
N ASP A 50 6.03 6.98 36.26
CA ASP A 50 6.70 8.01 35.48
C ASP A 50 5.64 8.84 34.72
N ASP A 51 5.70 10.17 34.89
CA ASP A 51 4.83 11.12 34.20
C ASP A 51 4.97 10.97 32.66
N PRO A 52 3.87 10.94 31.90
CA PRO A 52 3.95 10.99 30.45
C PRO A 52 4.45 12.37 30.02
N VAL A 53 5.67 12.41 29.48
CA VAL A 53 6.30 13.59 28.90
C VAL A 53 5.35 14.23 27.87
N ARG A 54 4.78 15.40 28.19
CA ARG A 54 4.07 16.23 27.22
C ARG A 54 5.06 16.79 26.19
N PRO A 55 4.82 16.63 24.88
CA PRO A 55 5.71 17.19 23.88
C PRO A 55 5.56 18.72 23.81
N PRO A 56 6.63 19.45 23.46
CA PRO A 56 6.60 20.91 23.38
C PRO A 56 5.68 21.41 22.25
N VAL A 57 4.99 22.51 22.53
CA VAL A 57 4.13 23.21 21.57
C VAL A 57 5.01 24.00 20.61
N VAL A 58 5.01 23.63 19.33
CA VAL A 58 5.66 24.39 18.26
C VAL A 58 4.68 25.45 17.75
N THR A 59 5.02 26.72 17.96
CA THR A 59 4.35 27.85 17.32
C THR A 59 5.03 28.17 15.99
N GLY A 60 4.39 27.78 14.89
CA GLY A 60 4.78 28.12 13.51
C GLY A 60 3.70 27.62 12.56
N ARG A 61 3.23 28.48 11.63
CA ARG A 61 2.15 28.28 10.61
C ARG A 61 1.60 26.85 10.53
N GLU A 62 0.31 26.66 10.89
CA GLU A 62 -0.37 25.37 11.05
C GLU A 62 0.00 24.31 9.99
N ALA A 63 1.03 23.53 10.29
CA ALA A 63 1.32 22.29 9.59
C ALA A 63 0.27 21.27 10.03
N GLY A 64 -0.62 20.86 9.10
CA GLY A 64 -1.80 20.03 9.38
C GLY A 64 -1.51 18.83 10.29
N LYS A 65 -2.41 18.53 11.24
CA LYS A 65 -2.20 17.53 12.30
C LYS A 65 -2.12 16.07 11.80
N LEU A 66 -2.42 15.82 10.52
CA LEU A 66 -2.46 14.49 9.91
C LEU A 66 -1.14 13.70 10.13
N ALA A 67 -1.27 12.52 10.74
CA ALA A 67 -0.12 11.67 11.08
C ALA A 67 0.43 10.85 9.90
N ALA A 68 -0.37 10.63 8.85
CA ALA A 68 -0.05 9.79 7.69
C ALA A 68 1.36 10.03 7.10
N TRP A 69 1.81 11.29 7.07
CA TRP A 69 3.06 11.70 6.43
C TRP A 69 4.17 12.09 7.42
N ARG A 70 4.03 11.70 8.69
CA ARG A 70 4.91 12.07 9.79
C ARG A 70 5.48 10.84 10.45
N SER A 71 6.73 10.94 10.90
CA SER A 71 7.37 9.85 11.62
C SER A 71 6.64 9.53 12.93
N VAL A 72 6.46 8.25 13.20
CA VAL A 72 6.09 7.80 14.55
C VAL A 72 7.24 8.09 15.50
N ARG A 73 6.90 8.61 16.69
CA ARG A 73 7.92 9.08 17.65
C ARG A 73 8.54 7.97 18.48
N GLN A 74 7.78 6.92 18.72
CA GLN A 74 8.18 5.78 19.55
C GLN A 74 8.40 4.55 18.68
N GLU A 75 9.46 3.81 19.00
CA GLU A 75 9.89 2.64 18.21
C GLU A 75 9.02 1.40 18.44
N ARG A 76 8.23 1.40 19.52
CA ARG A 76 7.30 0.30 19.84
C ARG A 76 6.17 0.76 20.75
N TRP A 77 5.05 0.07 20.65
CA TRP A 77 3.91 0.20 21.56
C TRP A 77 3.01 -1.04 21.47
N GLN A 78 2.27 -1.33 22.54
CA GLN A 78 1.22 -2.33 22.57
C GLN A 78 0.13 -1.92 23.58
N GLY A 79 -1.13 -2.17 23.24
CA GLY A 79 -2.25 -1.95 24.15
C GLY A 79 -3.59 -2.40 23.59
N GLU A 80 -4.56 -2.58 24.47
CA GLU A 80 -5.97 -2.77 24.10
C GLU A 80 -6.55 -1.47 23.54
N MET A 81 -7.38 -1.59 22.52
CA MET A 81 -7.95 -0.45 21.80
C MET A 81 -9.39 -0.20 22.25
N PRO A 82 -9.79 1.05 22.53
CA PRO A 82 -11.20 1.40 22.69
C PRO A 82 -11.96 1.12 21.38
N VAL A 83 -13.00 0.29 21.46
CA VAL A 83 -13.84 -0.09 20.31
C VAL A 83 -15.14 0.69 20.34
N GLU A 84 -15.50 1.27 19.20
CA GLU A 84 -16.81 1.85 18.92
C GLU A 84 -17.49 1.01 17.84
N GLY A 85 -18.77 0.66 18.03
CA GLY A 85 -19.47 -0.31 17.18
C GLY A 85 -19.24 -1.76 17.61
N ASP A 86 -19.53 -2.71 16.72
CA ASP A 86 -19.53 -4.15 17.01
C ASP A 86 -18.56 -4.90 16.09
N ILE A 87 -17.40 -5.29 16.62
CA ILE A 87 -16.48 -6.18 15.92
C ILE A 87 -17.10 -7.59 15.89
N PRO A 88 -17.26 -8.23 14.71
CA PRO A 88 -17.85 -9.56 14.64
C PRO A 88 -17.06 -10.59 15.45
N ARG A 89 -17.74 -11.39 16.28
CA ARG A 89 -17.08 -12.38 17.16
C ARG A 89 -16.31 -13.47 16.41
N TRP A 90 -16.68 -13.74 15.16
CA TRP A 90 -15.99 -14.69 14.30
C TRP A 90 -14.66 -14.15 13.76
N LEU A 91 -14.45 -12.82 13.77
CA LEU A 91 -13.21 -12.19 13.34
C LEU A 91 -12.15 -12.45 14.43
N SER A 92 -11.35 -13.50 14.21
CA SER A 92 -10.40 -14.01 15.18
C SER A 92 -9.05 -14.30 14.52
N GLY A 93 -8.09 -13.40 14.71
CA GLY A 93 -6.78 -13.47 14.09
C GLY A 93 -6.07 -12.12 14.15
N THR A 94 -5.02 -11.98 13.36
CA THR A 94 -4.11 -10.84 13.42
C THR A 94 -3.99 -10.21 12.04
N TYR A 95 -4.38 -8.94 11.93
CA TYR A 95 -4.06 -8.10 10.78
C TYR A 95 -2.71 -7.44 10.99
N LEU A 96 -1.79 -7.66 10.06
CA LEU A 96 -0.48 -7.00 10.00
C LEU A 96 -0.48 -6.02 8.84
N ARG A 97 0.02 -4.81 9.05
CA ARG A 97 0.19 -3.78 8.03
C ARG A 97 1.62 -3.26 8.09
N ASN A 98 2.33 -3.37 6.98
CA ASN A 98 3.67 -2.83 6.84
C ASN A 98 3.65 -1.50 6.08
N GLY A 99 4.73 -0.75 6.17
CA GLY A 99 4.82 0.57 5.58
C GLY A 99 5.98 1.38 6.12
N PRO A 100 6.36 2.46 5.42
CA PRO A 100 7.25 3.46 5.98
C PRO A 100 6.63 4.12 7.22
N GLY A 101 7.44 4.42 8.23
CA GLY A 101 6.94 5.13 9.42
C GLY A 101 7.97 5.98 10.15
N LEU A 102 9.20 6.05 9.64
CA LEU A 102 10.21 7.00 10.09
C LEU A 102 10.87 7.65 8.87
N TRP A 103 10.55 8.92 8.62
CA TRP A 103 11.09 9.73 7.51
C TRP A 103 12.09 10.79 7.97
N ASN A 104 12.60 10.71 9.20
CA ASN A 104 13.66 11.60 9.65
C ASN A 104 14.74 10.84 10.43
N ILE A 105 15.99 11.22 10.21
CA ILE A 105 17.16 10.79 10.98
C ILE A 105 17.82 12.06 11.49
N ASP A 106 17.61 12.40 12.76
CA ASP A 106 18.02 13.69 13.32
C ASP A 106 17.53 14.86 12.42
N ASP A 107 18.46 15.62 11.84
CA ASP A 107 18.20 16.79 10.98
C ASP A 107 17.97 16.42 9.51
N TYR A 108 18.09 15.14 9.15
CA TYR A 108 17.87 14.68 7.78
C TYR A 108 16.44 14.22 7.58
N ASP A 109 15.73 14.84 6.63
CA ASP A 109 14.40 14.44 6.19
C ASP A 109 14.46 13.69 4.85
N PHE A 110 13.82 12.53 4.80
CA PHE A 110 13.59 11.82 3.55
C PHE A 110 12.65 12.60 2.61
N ARG A 111 12.79 12.39 1.30
CA ARG A 111 12.02 13.13 0.28
C ARG A 111 10.85 12.36 -0.29
N HIS A 112 10.91 11.03 -0.34
CA HIS A 112 9.89 10.20 -0.96
C HIS A 112 9.16 9.31 0.04
N LEU A 113 7.89 8.99 -0.23
CA LEU A 113 7.08 8.09 0.60
C LEU A 113 7.81 6.77 0.87
N PHE A 114 8.37 6.18 -0.19
CA PHE A 114 9.03 4.86 -0.16
C PHE A 114 10.40 4.82 0.52
N ASP A 115 10.96 5.94 0.98
CA ASP A 115 12.28 5.91 1.65
C ASP A 115 12.19 5.68 3.16
N GLY A 116 11.03 5.94 3.77
CA GLY A 116 10.90 5.89 5.22
C GLY A 116 11.18 4.50 5.78
N TYR A 117 11.81 4.41 6.95
CA TYR A 117 12.12 3.12 7.56
C TYR A 117 10.85 2.38 7.98
N ALA A 118 10.86 1.08 7.75
CA ALA A 118 9.72 0.20 7.95
C ALA A 118 9.20 0.20 9.40
N THR A 119 7.89 0.31 9.52
CA THR A 119 7.16 0.22 10.79
C THR A 119 6.04 -0.79 10.62
N LEU A 120 6.11 -1.89 11.36
CA LEU A 120 5.08 -2.91 11.34
C LEU A 120 3.99 -2.53 12.34
N VAL A 121 2.73 -2.56 11.92
CA VAL A 121 1.56 -2.35 12.77
C VAL A 121 0.75 -3.64 12.79
N ARG A 122 0.25 -3.98 13.97
CA ARG A 122 -0.59 -5.15 14.22
C ARG A 122 -1.90 -4.73 14.85
N VAL A 123 -2.99 -5.36 14.43
CA VAL A 123 -4.28 -5.35 15.12
C VAL A 123 -4.76 -6.79 15.26
N ARG A 124 -4.78 -7.29 16.49
CA ARG A 124 -5.29 -8.62 16.83
C ARG A 124 -6.74 -8.51 17.26
N PHE A 125 -7.61 -9.28 16.62
CA PHE A 125 -9.03 -9.37 16.91
C PHE A 125 -9.35 -10.68 17.63
N GLU A 126 -10.10 -10.59 18.72
CA GLU A 126 -10.53 -11.76 19.48
C GLU A 126 -11.80 -11.46 20.29
N GLN A 127 -12.87 -12.22 20.05
CA GLN A 127 -14.13 -12.11 20.80
C GLN A 127 -14.71 -10.67 20.85
N GLY A 128 -14.63 -9.95 19.73
CA GLY A 128 -15.11 -8.57 19.61
C GLY A 128 -14.17 -7.51 20.22
N ARG A 129 -12.98 -7.89 20.69
CA ARG A 129 -11.94 -6.98 21.19
C ARG A 129 -10.84 -6.79 20.17
N ALA A 130 -10.12 -5.68 20.29
CA ALA A 130 -8.95 -5.38 19.48
C ALA A 130 -7.75 -5.01 20.36
N VAL A 131 -6.61 -5.68 20.13
CA VAL A 131 -5.32 -5.35 20.76
C VAL A 131 -4.35 -4.98 19.64
N ALA A 132 -3.78 -3.79 19.72
CA ALA A 132 -2.82 -3.33 18.73
C ALA A 132 -1.40 -3.30 19.28
N ALA A 133 -0.46 -3.37 18.35
CA ALA A 133 0.94 -3.07 18.61
C ALA A 133 1.57 -2.44 17.36
N HIS A 134 2.66 -1.70 17.53
CA HIS A 134 3.55 -1.36 16.43
C HIS A 134 5.00 -1.56 16.83
N ARG A 135 5.87 -1.80 15.85
CA ARG A 135 7.32 -1.90 16.05
C ARG A 135 8.09 -1.54 14.80
N GLN A 136 9.21 -0.85 14.96
CA GLN A 136 10.18 -0.60 13.90
C GLN A 136 10.87 -1.90 13.49
N ILE A 137 11.01 -2.14 12.18
CA ILE A 137 11.78 -3.31 11.71
C ILE A 137 13.27 -2.99 11.86
N GLU A 138 13.99 -3.87 12.54
CA GLU A 138 15.40 -3.66 12.91
C GLU A 138 16.36 -4.08 11.77
N SER A 139 16.11 -3.56 10.57
CA SER A 139 16.94 -3.78 9.38
C SER A 139 18.35 -3.21 9.55
N GLU A 140 19.33 -3.70 8.81
CA GLU A 140 20.69 -3.13 8.82
C GLU A 140 20.70 -1.68 8.34
N ALA A 141 19.85 -1.32 7.37
CA ALA A 141 19.70 0.06 6.92
C ALA A 141 19.20 0.99 8.03
N TYR A 142 18.15 0.58 8.74
CA TYR A 142 17.62 1.33 9.88
C TYR A 142 18.66 1.45 11.01
N LYS A 143 19.27 0.32 11.43
CA LYS A 143 20.28 0.30 12.52
C LYS A 143 21.50 1.15 12.17
N ALA A 144 22.00 1.06 10.94
CA ALA A 144 23.12 1.86 10.49
C ALA A 144 22.78 3.34 10.45
N ALA A 145 21.58 3.71 9.98
CA ALA A 145 21.12 5.09 9.97
C ALA A 145 21.00 5.68 11.37
N ARG A 146 20.40 4.95 12.32
CA ARG A 146 20.30 5.35 13.73
C ARG A 146 21.68 5.53 14.36
N LYS A 147 22.60 4.57 14.13
CA LYS A 147 23.95 4.60 14.68
C LYS A 147 24.80 5.74 14.12
N ASN A 148 24.74 5.97 12.80
CA ASN A 148 25.61 6.92 12.11
C ASN A 148 24.96 8.31 11.90
N ARG A 149 23.71 8.49 12.32
CA ARG A 149 22.96 9.76 12.22
C ARG A 149 22.87 10.30 10.79
N ARG A 150 22.81 9.40 9.80
CA ARG A 150 22.74 9.71 8.37
C ARG A 150 22.27 8.50 7.57
N VAL A 151 21.73 8.72 6.37
CA VAL A 151 21.43 7.64 5.42
C VAL A 151 22.71 6.89 5.05
N CYS A 152 22.68 5.56 5.19
CA CYS A 152 23.86 4.69 4.97
C CYS A 152 23.70 3.73 3.79
N TYR A 153 22.49 3.52 3.30
CA TYR A 153 22.16 2.61 2.20
C TYR A 153 21.42 3.35 1.10
N ARG A 154 21.41 2.77 -0.11
CA ARG A 154 20.62 3.29 -1.23
C ARG A 154 19.15 2.91 -1.04
N GLU A 155 18.35 3.89 -0.63
CA GLU A 155 16.89 3.78 -0.53
C GLU A 155 16.25 3.97 -1.91
N PHE A 156 14.95 4.27 -2.01
CA PHE A 156 14.25 4.42 -3.28
C PHE A 156 14.69 5.70 -4.02
N SER A 157 14.61 6.86 -3.37
CA SER A 157 15.01 8.16 -3.93
C SER A 157 16.31 8.72 -3.35
N GLU A 158 16.81 8.13 -2.27
CA GLU A 158 18.02 8.57 -1.57
C GLU A 158 19.24 7.72 -1.89
N VAL A 159 20.34 8.40 -2.16
CA VAL A 159 21.66 7.80 -2.37
C VAL A 159 22.64 8.45 -1.38
N PRO A 160 23.34 7.66 -0.54
CA PRO A 160 24.39 8.20 0.31
C PRO A 160 25.45 8.93 -0.52
N LYS A 161 25.85 10.13 -0.09
CA LYS A 161 26.91 10.87 -0.77
C LYS A 161 28.27 10.22 -0.49
N PRO A 162 29.05 9.84 -1.51
CA PRO A 162 30.38 9.31 -1.30
C PRO A 162 31.30 10.39 -0.72
N ALA A 163 32.13 10.02 0.26
CA ALA A 163 33.08 10.95 0.90
C ALA A 163 34.29 11.30 0.01
N SER A 164 34.57 10.48 -1.01
CA SER A 164 35.68 10.64 -1.96
C SER A 164 35.44 9.85 -3.25
N PHE A 165 36.29 10.04 -4.26
CA PHE A 165 36.25 9.23 -5.49
C PHE A 165 36.51 7.73 -5.23
N LEU A 166 37.42 7.38 -4.30
CA LEU A 166 37.68 5.99 -3.94
C LEU A 166 36.48 5.33 -3.27
N SER A 167 35.76 6.07 -2.40
CA SER A 167 34.53 5.55 -1.79
C SER A 167 33.43 5.38 -2.84
N TYR A 168 33.35 6.27 -3.84
CA TYR A 168 32.43 6.11 -4.97
C TYR A 168 32.71 4.82 -5.76
N VAL A 169 33.98 4.53 -6.09
CA VAL A 169 34.35 3.27 -6.77
C VAL A 169 34.01 2.04 -5.91
N GLY A 170 34.27 2.10 -4.60
CA GLY A 170 33.86 1.07 -3.65
C GLY A 170 32.34 0.88 -3.58
N GLU A 171 31.58 1.98 -3.59
CA GLU A 171 30.11 1.96 -3.62
C GLU A 171 29.59 1.32 -4.91
N LEU A 172 30.20 1.58 -6.06
CA LEU A 172 29.84 0.92 -7.32
C LEU A 172 30.05 -0.60 -7.24
N ALA A 173 31.21 -1.05 -6.75
CA ALA A 173 31.47 -2.49 -6.54
C ALA A 173 30.48 -3.11 -5.55
N SER A 174 30.12 -2.38 -4.50
CA SER A 174 29.12 -2.81 -3.52
C SER A 174 27.70 -2.87 -4.10
N LEU A 175 27.36 -2.05 -5.11
CA LEU A 175 26.06 -2.07 -5.78
C LEU A 175 25.92 -3.30 -6.67
N PHE A 176 26.95 -3.62 -7.46
CA PHE A 176 26.95 -4.82 -8.32
C PHE A 176 26.95 -6.12 -7.52
N SER A 177 27.49 -6.11 -6.30
CA SER A 177 27.41 -7.23 -5.35
C SER A 177 26.15 -7.20 -4.48
N GLY A 178 25.32 -6.16 -4.57
CA GLY A 178 24.09 -5.98 -3.79
C GLY A 178 24.29 -5.54 -2.34
N VAL A 179 25.53 -5.38 -1.88
CA VAL A 179 25.87 -5.01 -0.49
C VAL A 179 25.30 -3.64 -0.11
N SER A 180 25.38 -2.65 -1.00
CA SER A 180 24.86 -1.29 -0.75
C SER A 180 23.37 -1.10 -0.99
N LEU A 181 22.68 -2.13 -1.48
CA LEU A 181 21.22 -2.11 -1.56
C LEU A 181 20.62 -2.12 -0.15
N THR A 182 19.55 -1.36 0.00
CA THR A 182 18.79 -1.31 1.25
C THR A 182 18.16 -2.66 1.55
N ASP A 183 18.03 -2.96 2.84
CA ASP A 183 17.19 -4.01 3.38
C ASP A 183 15.96 -3.44 4.11
N ASN A 184 15.64 -2.16 3.88
CA ASN A 184 14.46 -1.49 4.42
C ASN A 184 13.18 -2.11 3.86
N SER A 185 12.70 -3.17 4.52
CA SER A 185 11.54 -3.96 4.13
C SER A 185 10.23 -3.23 4.46
N ASN A 186 10.00 -2.05 3.86
CA ASN A 186 8.88 -1.15 4.19
C ASN A 186 7.67 -1.29 3.26
N THR A 187 7.72 -2.18 2.27
CA THR A 187 6.72 -2.24 1.20
C THR A 187 5.57 -3.17 1.58
N GLY A 188 5.85 -4.46 1.71
CA GLY A 188 4.81 -5.47 1.97
C GLY A 188 5.06 -6.32 3.21
N VAL A 189 4.04 -7.06 3.62
CA VAL A 189 4.15 -8.16 4.59
C VAL A 189 3.27 -9.30 4.10
N VAL A 190 3.83 -10.51 4.05
CA VAL A 190 3.13 -11.70 3.58
C VAL A 190 3.28 -12.84 4.58
N MET A 191 2.26 -13.68 4.68
CA MET A 191 2.34 -14.96 5.39
C MET A 191 2.58 -16.06 4.36
N LEU A 192 3.69 -16.79 4.52
CA LEU A 192 4.01 -17.96 3.70
C LEU A 192 3.08 -19.13 4.03
N GLY A 193 2.96 -20.10 3.11
CA GLY A 193 2.12 -21.29 3.30
C GLY A 193 2.47 -22.16 4.52
N ASP A 194 3.69 -22.02 5.07
CA ASP A 194 4.13 -22.67 6.31
C ASP A 194 3.91 -21.83 7.58
N GLY A 195 3.27 -20.67 7.45
CA GLY A 195 2.95 -19.75 8.55
C GLY A 195 4.05 -18.78 8.95
N ARG A 196 5.24 -18.83 8.34
CA ARG A 196 6.26 -17.78 8.53
C ARG A 196 5.77 -16.46 7.94
N VAL A 197 6.10 -15.35 8.58
CA VAL A 197 5.72 -14.00 8.11
C VAL A 197 6.97 -13.24 7.68
N VAL A 198 6.93 -12.70 6.47
CA VAL A 198 8.06 -12.02 5.83
C VAL A 198 7.64 -10.62 5.38
N CYS A 199 8.38 -9.61 5.83
CA CYS A 199 8.32 -8.25 5.33
C CYS A 199 9.21 -8.10 4.10
N LEU A 200 8.75 -7.33 3.12
CA LEU A 200 9.36 -7.23 1.79
C LEU A 200 9.60 -5.78 1.39
N THR A 201 10.64 -5.58 0.60
CA THR A 201 10.79 -4.48 -0.37
C THR A 201 11.19 -5.08 -1.72
N GLU A 202 11.51 -4.26 -2.72
CA GLU A 202 11.90 -4.75 -4.06
C GLU A 202 13.33 -5.31 -4.13
N THR A 203 14.12 -5.19 -3.07
CA THR A 203 15.44 -5.83 -2.99
C THR A 203 15.29 -7.22 -2.39
N ILE A 204 16.02 -8.20 -2.94
CA ILE A 204 16.07 -9.56 -2.36
C ILE A 204 16.60 -9.49 -0.92
N LYS A 205 17.58 -8.61 -0.69
CA LYS A 205 18.19 -8.37 0.63
C LYS A 205 17.17 -7.88 1.68
N GLY A 206 16.17 -7.09 1.27
CA GLY A 206 15.11 -6.59 2.15
C GLY A 206 13.94 -7.55 2.33
N SER A 207 14.19 -8.86 2.22
CA SER A 207 13.27 -9.89 2.72
C SER A 207 13.62 -10.17 4.18
N ILE A 208 12.75 -9.80 5.12
CA ILE A 208 13.00 -9.90 6.57
C ILE A 208 11.89 -10.72 7.23
N GLN A 209 12.26 -11.76 7.95
CA GLN A 209 11.32 -12.56 8.72
C GLN A 209 11.01 -11.88 10.06
N ILE A 210 9.73 -11.91 10.47
CA ILE A 210 9.26 -11.35 11.73
C ILE A 210 8.42 -12.36 12.51
N ASP A 211 8.31 -12.16 13.81
CA ASP A 211 7.34 -12.84 14.66
C ASP A 211 5.99 -12.06 14.63
N PRO A 212 4.87 -12.68 14.20
CA PRO A 212 3.59 -11.98 14.07
C PRO A 212 2.91 -11.64 15.41
N ASP A 213 3.32 -12.27 16.51
CA ASP A 213 2.78 -12.07 17.85
C ASP A 213 3.59 -11.05 18.66
N THR A 214 4.90 -10.94 18.47
CA THR A 214 5.74 -9.97 19.20
C THR A 214 6.21 -8.80 18.34
N LEU A 215 6.08 -8.91 17.01
CA LEU A 215 6.65 -8.02 16.00
C LEU A 215 8.18 -7.97 16.03
N GLU A 216 8.84 -8.95 16.66
CA GLU A 216 10.29 -9.06 16.67
C GLU A 216 10.84 -9.29 15.26
N THR A 217 11.93 -8.60 14.94
CA THR A 217 12.71 -8.87 13.74
C THR A 217 13.56 -10.11 13.99
N LEU A 218 13.20 -11.24 13.36
CA LEU A 218 13.90 -12.52 13.53
C LEU A 218 15.20 -12.55 12.72
N GLY A 219 15.26 -11.77 11.64
CA GLY A 219 16.45 -11.62 10.81
C GLY A 219 16.10 -11.63 9.33
N ARG A 220 17.13 -11.65 8.49
CA ARG A 220 16.98 -11.74 7.05
C ARG A 220 16.39 -13.10 6.65
N PHE A 221 15.43 -13.08 5.73
CA PHE A 221 14.93 -14.28 5.08
C PHE A 221 15.92 -14.66 3.96
N GLU A 222 16.76 -15.65 4.22
CA GLU A 222 17.80 -16.11 3.30
C GLU A 222 17.24 -17.18 2.34
N TYR A 223 17.32 -16.91 1.04
CA TYR A 223 17.04 -17.90 0.01
C TYR A 223 18.26 -18.81 -0.16
N GLU A 224 18.05 -20.13 -0.23
CA GLU A 224 19.11 -21.14 -0.29
C GLU A 224 19.59 -21.44 -1.72
N ASP A 225 18.88 -20.92 -2.73
CA ASP A 225 19.21 -21.10 -4.14
C ASP A 225 20.38 -20.22 -4.62
N LYS A 226 20.87 -20.54 -5.83
CA LYS A 226 21.97 -19.81 -6.50
C LYS A 226 21.48 -18.92 -7.65
N LEU A 227 20.20 -18.56 -7.67
CA LEU A 227 19.63 -17.79 -8.79
C LEU A 227 20.19 -16.37 -8.87
N GLY A 228 20.80 -15.89 -7.78
CA GLY A 228 21.34 -14.54 -7.69
C GLY A 228 20.24 -13.50 -7.81
N GLY A 229 20.56 -12.39 -8.48
CA GLY A 229 19.66 -11.26 -8.62
C GLY A 229 19.79 -10.27 -7.46
N LEU A 230 19.40 -9.04 -7.73
CA LEU A 230 19.45 -7.93 -6.76
C LEU A 230 18.05 -7.54 -6.28
N ILE A 231 17.07 -7.77 -7.15
CA ILE A 231 15.71 -7.28 -7.02
C ILE A 231 14.70 -8.35 -7.40
N HIS A 232 13.49 -8.21 -6.85
CA HIS A 232 12.32 -9.02 -7.14
C HIS A 232 11.06 -8.14 -7.13
N SER A 233 9.95 -8.66 -7.61
CA SER A 233 8.65 -8.00 -7.41
C SER A 233 8.36 -7.85 -5.91
N ALA A 234 7.80 -6.69 -5.51
CA ALA A 234 7.37 -6.45 -4.14
C ALA A 234 6.14 -7.28 -3.73
N HIS A 235 5.40 -7.80 -4.73
CA HIS A 235 4.15 -8.54 -4.56
C HIS A 235 4.28 -9.97 -5.08
N PRO A 236 4.93 -10.86 -4.30
CA PRO A 236 4.85 -12.27 -4.60
C PRO A 236 3.40 -12.76 -4.44
N ILE A 237 3.03 -13.74 -5.26
CA ILE A 237 1.77 -14.44 -5.12
C ILE A 237 2.00 -15.61 -4.18
N VAL A 238 1.36 -15.58 -3.01
CA VAL A 238 1.53 -16.58 -1.96
C VAL A 238 0.24 -17.37 -1.79
N THR A 239 0.35 -18.69 -1.83
CA THR A 239 -0.73 -19.65 -1.56
C THR A 239 -0.32 -20.56 -0.40
N GLU A 240 -1.19 -21.49 -0.01
CA GLU A 240 -0.85 -22.52 0.99
C GLU A 240 0.34 -23.39 0.57
N SER A 241 0.55 -23.56 -0.73
CA SER A 241 1.61 -24.42 -1.28
C SER A 241 2.83 -23.65 -1.74
N ASP A 242 2.68 -22.40 -2.17
CA ASP A 242 3.65 -21.75 -3.03
C ASP A 242 3.86 -20.28 -2.73
N PHE A 243 5.10 -19.86 -2.96
CA PHE A 243 5.50 -18.48 -3.13
C PHE A 243 5.99 -18.33 -4.57
N LEU A 244 5.31 -17.52 -5.38
CA LEU A 244 5.65 -17.23 -6.77
C LEU A 244 6.10 -15.78 -6.86
N THR A 245 7.22 -15.50 -7.52
CA THR A 245 7.67 -14.13 -7.78
C THR A 245 8.41 -14.00 -9.10
N LEU A 246 8.67 -12.76 -9.49
CA LEU A 246 9.45 -12.39 -10.67
C LEU A 246 10.77 -11.77 -10.25
N LEU A 247 11.86 -12.21 -10.89
CA LEU A 247 13.19 -11.62 -10.73
C LEU A 247 13.57 -10.89 -12.03
N PRO A 248 13.54 -9.54 -12.05
CA PRO A 248 14.07 -8.77 -13.17
C PRO A 248 15.57 -9.03 -13.36
N ASP A 249 15.97 -9.32 -14.59
CA ASP A 249 17.36 -9.53 -14.98
C ASP A 249 17.87 -8.32 -15.77
N LEU A 250 18.71 -7.51 -15.12
CA LEU A 250 19.26 -6.27 -15.70
C LEU A 250 20.44 -6.54 -16.65
N LEU A 251 21.09 -7.71 -16.55
CA LEU A 251 22.25 -8.06 -17.38
C LEU A 251 21.80 -8.70 -18.70
N ARG A 252 20.78 -9.56 -18.62
CA ARG A 252 20.06 -10.10 -19.77
C ARG A 252 18.63 -9.57 -19.67
N PRO A 253 18.23 -8.51 -20.39
CA PRO A 253 16.92 -7.90 -20.23
C PRO A 253 15.76 -8.91 -20.31
N GLY A 254 15.02 -9.04 -19.21
CA GLY A 254 13.91 -9.98 -19.07
C GLY A 254 13.58 -10.30 -17.61
N TYR A 255 12.77 -11.33 -17.40
CA TYR A 255 12.29 -11.75 -16.09
C TYR A 255 12.44 -13.26 -15.92
N LEU A 256 12.99 -13.69 -14.79
CA LEU A 256 12.88 -15.08 -14.35
C LEU A 256 11.59 -15.23 -13.54
N VAL A 257 10.79 -16.24 -13.86
CA VAL A 257 9.64 -16.64 -13.05
C VAL A 257 10.11 -17.73 -12.11
N VAL A 258 9.98 -17.52 -10.81
CA VAL A 258 10.52 -18.42 -9.79
C VAL A 258 9.47 -18.79 -8.75
N ARG A 259 9.51 -20.04 -8.32
CA ARG A 259 8.58 -20.64 -7.36
C ARG A 259 9.35 -21.21 -6.19
N MET A 260 8.89 -20.99 -4.97
CA MET A 260 9.37 -21.62 -3.74
C MET A 260 8.21 -22.36 -3.09
N GLU A 261 8.41 -23.63 -2.79
CA GLU A 261 7.43 -24.46 -2.09
C GLU A 261 7.34 -24.03 -0.62
N ALA A 262 6.15 -24.12 -0.02
CA ALA A 262 5.94 -23.87 1.40
C ALA A 262 6.86 -24.78 2.24
N GLY A 263 7.46 -24.24 3.30
CA GLY A 263 8.44 -24.95 4.15
C GLY A 263 9.87 -24.94 3.60
N SER A 264 10.09 -24.47 2.36
CA SER A 264 11.41 -24.35 1.75
C SER A 264 11.92 -22.91 1.76
N ASN A 265 13.23 -22.75 1.59
CA ASN A 265 13.90 -21.50 1.24
C ASN A 265 14.56 -21.56 -0.16
N GLU A 266 14.39 -22.67 -0.88
CA GLU A 266 14.95 -22.86 -2.22
C GLU A 266 13.92 -22.48 -3.29
N ARG A 267 14.25 -21.45 -4.11
CA ARG A 267 13.45 -21.11 -5.29
C ARG A 267 13.89 -21.93 -6.50
N LYS A 268 12.92 -22.43 -7.25
CA LYS A 268 13.09 -23.12 -8.53
C LYS A 268 12.64 -22.21 -9.67
N VAL A 269 13.40 -22.16 -10.75
CA VAL A 269 13.02 -21.43 -11.97
C VAL A 269 11.94 -22.21 -12.69
N LEU A 270 10.78 -21.58 -12.92
CA LEU A 270 9.75 -22.11 -13.79
C LEU A 270 10.09 -21.84 -15.25
N GLY A 271 10.51 -20.62 -15.55
CA GLY A 271 10.82 -20.22 -16.92
C GLY A 271 11.39 -18.81 -16.98
N ARG A 272 11.60 -18.33 -18.21
CA ARG A 272 12.14 -17.01 -18.47
C ARG A 272 11.36 -16.29 -19.55
N VAL A 273 10.99 -15.05 -19.27
CA VAL A 273 10.49 -14.10 -20.26
C VAL A 273 11.64 -13.21 -20.72
N LYS A 274 11.83 -13.11 -22.04
CA LYS A 274 12.76 -12.15 -22.64
C LYS A 274 12.00 -10.89 -22.99
N CYS A 275 12.61 -9.72 -22.78
CA CYS A 275 12.01 -8.48 -23.27
C CYS A 275 11.87 -8.52 -24.80
N ARG A 276 10.78 -7.95 -25.32
CA ARG A 276 10.58 -7.86 -26.76
C ARG A 276 11.35 -6.66 -27.33
N GLY A 277 12.02 -6.87 -28.47
CA GLY A 277 12.86 -5.85 -29.12
C GLY A 277 14.26 -5.69 -28.52
N SER A 278 15.05 -4.79 -29.11
CA SER A 278 16.42 -4.47 -28.66
C SER A 278 16.39 -3.38 -27.59
N VAL A 279 15.89 -3.73 -26.40
CA VAL A 279 15.75 -2.81 -25.27
C VAL A 279 16.85 -3.01 -24.23
N PRO A 280 17.35 -1.94 -23.60
CA PRO A 280 18.54 -2.01 -22.74
C PRO A 280 18.29 -2.63 -21.36
N ALA A 281 17.02 -2.69 -20.92
CA ALA A 281 16.65 -3.14 -19.58
C ALA A 281 15.19 -3.62 -19.54
N PRO A 282 14.83 -4.49 -18.57
CA PRO A 282 13.44 -4.85 -18.35
C PRO A 282 12.61 -3.67 -17.87
N GLY A 283 11.31 -3.75 -18.15
CA GLY A 283 10.30 -2.91 -17.51
C GLY A 283 10.35 -3.06 -15.99
N TRP A 284 9.96 -2.01 -15.28
CA TRP A 284 9.70 -2.12 -13.86
C TRP A 284 8.52 -3.07 -13.64
N VAL A 285 8.64 -3.99 -12.68
CA VAL A 285 7.57 -4.92 -12.31
C VAL A 285 7.43 -4.89 -10.80
N HIS A 286 6.49 -4.08 -10.33
CA HIS A 286 6.16 -3.97 -8.91
C HIS A 286 5.32 -5.16 -8.45
N SER A 287 4.31 -5.54 -9.23
CA SER A 287 3.46 -6.72 -9.06
C SER A 287 3.14 -7.39 -10.40
N PHE A 288 2.50 -8.55 -10.32
CA PHE A 288 2.06 -9.34 -11.46
C PHE A 288 0.86 -10.21 -11.04
N ALA A 289 0.21 -10.87 -12.00
CA ALA A 289 -0.92 -11.76 -11.73
C ALA A 289 -0.62 -13.20 -12.14
N ALA A 290 -1.42 -14.14 -11.64
CA ALA A 290 -1.39 -15.52 -12.06
C ALA A 290 -2.80 -16.09 -12.02
N THR A 291 -3.09 -17.04 -12.90
CA THR A 291 -4.31 -17.87 -12.89
C THR A 291 -3.98 -19.24 -12.29
N ASP A 292 -4.87 -20.22 -12.35
CA ASP A 292 -4.52 -21.59 -11.97
C ASP A 292 -3.35 -22.14 -12.82
N HIS A 293 -3.40 -21.95 -14.14
CA HIS A 293 -2.45 -22.56 -15.08
C HIS A 293 -1.32 -21.62 -15.56
N PHE A 294 -1.50 -20.30 -15.44
CA PHE A 294 -0.60 -19.33 -16.08
C PHE A 294 -0.05 -18.26 -15.14
N VAL A 295 1.10 -17.70 -15.52
CA VAL A 295 1.67 -16.49 -14.94
C VAL A 295 1.58 -15.37 -15.96
N VAL A 296 1.02 -14.23 -15.56
CA VAL A 296 0.90 -13.01 -16.36
C VAL A 296 2.09 -12.12 -16.04
N VAL A 297 3.03 -11.97 -16.98
CA VAL A 297 4.25 -11.19 -16.80
C VAL A 297 4.11 -9.86 -17.57
N PRO A 298 3.95 -8.73 -16.87
CA PRO A 298 3.87 -7.41 -17.50
C PRO A 298 5.24 -6.94 -18.00
N GLU A 299 5.26 -6.25 -19.14
CA GLU A 299 6.41 -5.50 -19.63
C GLU A 299 6.00 -4.07 -19.94
N MET A 300 6.22 -3.19 -18.96
CA MET A 300 5.92 -1.76 -19.06
C MET A 300 7.05 -0.97 -19.75
N PRO A 301 6.72 0.17 -20.39
CA PRO A 301 7.69 1.06 -21.00
C PRO A 301 8.45 1.93 -19.97
N LEU A 302 8.03 1.94 -18.70
CA LEU A 302 8.83 2.44 -17.59
C LEU A 302 9.87 1.39 -17.22
N ARG A 303 11.13 1.57 -17.64
CA ARG A 303 12.19 0.55 -17.53
C ARG A 303 13.20 0.91 -16.46
N TYR A 304 13.87 -0.09 -15.90
CA TYR A 304 15.03 0.15 -15.06
C TYR A 304 16.13 0.86 -15.86
N CYS A 305 16.83 1.81 -15.24
CA CYS A 305 17.91 2.54 -15.89
C CYS A 305 19.22 2.31 -15.12
N VAL A 306 20.13 1.54 -15.72
CA VAL A 306 21.46 1.27 -15.14
C VAL A 306 22.21 2.57 -14.92
N GLN A 307 22.13 3.53 -15.85
CA GLN A 307 22.78 4.83 -15.68
C GLN A 307 22.26 5.57 -14.44
N ASN A 308 20.94 5.58 -14.22
CA ASN A 308 20.35 6.25 -13.07
C ASN A 308 20.68 5.53 -11.75
N LEU A 309 20.76 4.20 -11.75
CA LEU A 309 21.22 3.43 -10.60
C LEU A 309 22.67 3.76 -10.21
N LEU A 310 23.53 4.07 -11.18
CA LEU A 310 24.94 4.41 -10.93
C LEU A 310 25.12 5.86 -10.45
N ARG A 311 24.26 6.79 -10.88
CA ARG A 311 24.31 8.19 -10.45
C ARG A 311 24.13 8.30 -8.93
N ALA A 312 24.94 9.15 -8.31
CA ALA A 312 24.81 9.50 -6.89
C ALA A 312 23.92 10.74 -6.65
N GLU A 313 23.40 11.32 -7.73
CA GLU A 313 22.49 12.46 -7.70
C GLU A 313 21.04 12.00 -7.95
N PRO A 314 20.03 12.65 -7.34
CA PRO A 314 18.64 12.35 -7.60
C PRO A 314 18.29 12.60 -9.06
N THR A 315 17.68 11.61 -9.72
CA THR A 315 17.17 11.75 -11.09
C THR A 315 15.65 11.91 -11.08
N PRO A 316 15.01 12.46 -12.14
CA PRO A 316 13.56 12.70 -12.15
C PRO A 316 12.70 11.46 -11.91
N LEU A 317 13.12 10.29 -12.43
CA LEU A 317 12.43 9.00 -12.25
C LEU A 317 13.21 8.04 -11.36
N TYR A 318 14.12 8.57 -10.52
CA TYR A 318 14.94 7.86 -9.56
C TYR A 318 15.84 6.77 -10.17
N LYS A 319 15.31 5.56 -10.34
CA LYS A 319 16.00 4.36 -10.83
C LYS A 319 15.50 3.92 -12.21
N PHE A 320 14.54 4.66 -12.76
CA PHE A 320 13.82 4.30 -13.98
C PHE A 320 14.07 5.30 -15.11
N GLU A 321 13.66 4.91 -16.32
CA GLU A 321 13.60 5.74 -17.52
C GLU A 321 12.36 5.37 -18.33
N TRP A 322 11.73 6.37 -18.94
CA TRP A 322 10.50 6.20 -19.71
C TRP A 322 10.80 5.99 -21.19
N HIS A 323 10.40 4.82 -21.74
CA HIS A 323 10.60 4.44 -23.14
C HIS A 323 9.28 4.09 -23.84
N PRO A 324 8.41 5.09 -24.13
CA PRO A 324 7.07 4.84 -24.66
C PRO A 324 7.09 4.18 -26.05
N ASN A 325 8.14 4.43 -26.84
CA ASN A 325 8.33 3.85 -28.16
C ASN A 325 8.88 2.41 -28.13
N SER A 326 9.18 1.85 -26.94
CA SER A 326 9.66 0.47 -26.81
C SER A 326 8.53 -0.57 -26.86
N GLY A 327 7.28 -0.13 -27.02
CA GLY A 327 6.10 -0.97 -26.93
C GLY A 327 5.73 -1.29 -25.48
N SER A 328 4.59 -1.92 -25.30
CA SER A 328 4.10 -2.44 -24.03
C SER A 328 3.55 -3.81 -24.27
N TYR A 329 3.93 -4.77 -23.42
CA TYR A 329 3.62 -6.17 -23.65
C TYR A 329 3.07 -6.82 -22.40
N VAL A 330 2.30 -7.89 -22.61
CA VAL A 330 1.90 -8.84 -21.57
C VAL A 330 2.24 -10.23 -22.07
N HIS A 331 3.01 -10.97 -21.27
CA HIS A 331 3.47 -12.32 -21.59
C HIS A 331 2.76 -13.33 -20.71
N ILE A 332 2.24 -14.40 -21.30
CA ILE A 332 1.55 -15.49 -20.60
C ILE A 332 2.47 -16.71 -20.59
N MET A 333 2.90 -17.10 -19.39
CA MET A 333 3.73 -18.29 -19.19
C MET A 333 2.91 -19.43 -18.60
N SER A 334 3.01 -20.61 -19.19
CA SER A 334 2.46 -21.85 -18.61
C SER A 334 3.25 -22.24 -17.36
N LYS A 335 2.58 -22.37 -16.21
CA LYS A 335 3.23 -22.85 -14.97
C LYS A 335 3.74 -24.28 -15.09
N ALA A 336 3.06 -25.12 -15.87
CA ALA A 336 3.38 -26.53 -16.03
C ALA A 336 4.65 -26.76 -16.87
N THR A 337 4.86 -25.94 -17.90
CA THR A 337 5.95 -26.15 -18.88
C THR A 337 7.05 -25.10 -18.81
N GLY A 338 6.79 -23.94 -18.18
CA GLY A 338 7.70 -22.80 -18.20
C GLY A 338 7.74 -22.04 -19.54
N ASN A 339 6.98 -22.50 -20.54
CA ASN A 339 6.94 -21.91 -21.87
C ASN A 339 6.01 -20.71 -21.92
N ILE A 340 6.38 -19.72 -22.74
CA ILE A 340 5.51 -18.60 -23.10
C ILE A 340 4.50 -19.11 -24.12
N VAL A 341 3.21 -19.05 -23.79
CA VAL A 341 2.11 -19.49 -24.67
C VAL A 341 1.48 -18.35 -25.45
N ALA A 342 1.59 -17.12 -24.94
CA ALA A 342 1.21 -15.90 -25.65
C ALA A 342 2.12 -14.75 -25.23
N SER A 343 2.38 -13.86 -26.17
CA SER A 343 3.10 -12.61 -25.94
C SER A 343 2.45 -11.55 -26.82
N VAL A 344 1.65 -10.69 -26.20
CA VAL A 344 0.80 -9.73 -26.92
C VAL A 344 1.26 -8.31 -26.66
N GLU A 345 1.17 -7.48 -27.69
CA GLU A 345 1.30 -6.03 -27.58
C GLU A 345 -0.01 -5.43 -27.10
N VAL A 346 0.07 -4.47 -26.19
CA VAL A 346 -1.08 -3.81 -25.57
C VAL A 346 -0.87 -2.30 -25.60
N PRO A 347 -1.93 -1.48 -25.45
CA PRO A 347 -1.79 -0.05 -25.23
C PRO A 347 -0.79 0.24 -24.09
N PRO A 348 0.00 1.33 -24.16
CA PRO A 348 0.89 1.72 -23.08
C PRO A 348 0.18 1.83 -21.74
N TYR A 349 0.86 1.41 -20.67
CA TYR A 349 0.33 1.41 -19.32
C TYR A 349 1.42 1.62 -18.28
N VAL A 350 1.00 2.12 -17.12
CA VAL A 350 1.80 2.16 -15.88
C VAL A 350 0.91 1.61 -14.78
N THR A 351 1.41 0.61 -14.05
CA THR A 351 0.71 0.03 -12.90
C THR A 351 1.70 -0.39 -11.83
N PHE A 352 1.36 -0.15 -10.57
CA PHE A 352 2.03 -0.78 -9.43
C PHE A 352 1.38 -2.13 -9.12
N HIS A 353 0.04 -2.18 -9.09
CA HIS A 353 -0.71 -3.31 -8.56
C HIS A 353 -1.62 -3.98 -9.59
N PHE A 354 -1.38 -5.25 -9.85
CA PHE A 354 -2.38 -6.16 -10.40
C PHE A 354 -3.38 -6.55 -9.31
N ILE A 355 -4.66 -6.53 -9.66
CA ILE A 355 -5.77 -6.88 -8.77
C ILE A 355 -5.95 -8.40 -8.76
N ASN A 356 -6.17 -8.99 -9.94
CA ASN A 356 -6.32 -10.43 -10.11
C ASN A 356 -6.18 -10.81 -11.61
N ALA A 357 -6.12 -12.11 -11.91
CA ALA A 357 -6.29 -12.63 -13.26
C ALA A 357 -7.13 -13.90 -13.26
N TYR A 358 -7.78 -14.20 -14.38
CA TYR A 358 -8.52 -15.45 -14.56
C TYR A 358 -8.56 -15.90 -16.01
N GLU A 359 -8.88 -17.18 -16.20
CA GLU A 359 -8.95 -17.85 -17.49
C GLU A 359 -10.36 -17.70 -18.10
N GLU A 360 -10.43 -17.32 -19.38
CA GLU A 360 -11.64 -17.44 -20.17
C GLU A 360 -11.69 -18.81 -20.83
N VAL A 361 -12.84 -19.46 -20.73
CA VAL A 361 -13.07 -20.80 -21.28
C VAL A 361 -14.26 -20.77 -22.24
N ASP A 362 -14.17 -21.56 -23.32
CA ASP A 362 -15.29 -21.79 -24.22
C ASP A 362 -16.30 -22.82 -23.66
N ALA A 363 -17.34 -23.12 -24.44
CA ALA A 363 -18.39 -24.07 -24.07
C ALA A 363 -17.86 -25.50 -23.88
N GLU A 364 -16.73 -25.83 -24.50
CA GLU A 364 -16.04 -27.12 -24.39
C GLU A 364 -15.03 -27.16 -23.23
N GLY A 365 -14.87 -26.05 -22.48
CA GLY A 365 -13.96 -25.94 -21.35
C GLY A 365 -12.49 -25.69 -21.75
N ARG A 366 -12.21 -25.33 -23.01
CA ARG A 366 -10.87 -24.97 -23.45
C ARG A 366 -10.57 -23.53 -23.10
N ILE A 367 -9.35 -23.27 -22.61
CA ILE A 367 -8.90 -21.93 -22.27
C ILE A 367 -8.63 -21.14 -23.55
N THR A 368 -9.40 -20.08 -23.79
CA THR A 368 -9.34 -19.25 -25.00
C THR A 368 -8.60 -17.93 -24.79
N GLY A 369 -8.50 -17.48 -23.55
CA GLY A 369 -7.94 -16.17 -23.21
C GLY A 369 -7.65 -16.02 -21.73
N ILE A 370 -6.93 -14.95 -21.39
CA ILE A 370 -6.67 -14.53 -20.02
C ILE A 370 -7.21 -13.12 -19.83
N ILE A 371 -7.94 -12.91 -18.74
CA ILE A 371 -8.29 -11.59 -18.24
C ILE A 371 -7.35 -11.26 -17.08
N ALA A 372 -6.76 -10.07 -17.09
CA ALA A 372 -5.97 -9.58 -15.97
C ALA A 372 -6.38 -8.14 -15.65
N ASP A 373 -6.72 -7.88 -14.38
CA ASP A 373 -7.14 -6.56 -13.92
C ASP A 373 -6.02 -5.90 -13.10
N CYS A 374 -5.86 -4.58 -13.20
CA CYS A 374 -4.86 -3.82 -12.47
C CYS A 374 -5.33 -2.39 -12.11
N CYS A 375 -4.63 -1.77 -11.17
CA CYS A 375 -4.72 -0.33 -10.88
C CYS A 375 -3.84 0.42 -11.89
N GLU A 376 -4.45 0.93 -12.97
CA GLU A 376 -3.75 1.49 -14.13
C GLU A 376 -3.73 3.02 -14.09
N HIS A 377 -2.57 3.62 -14.34
CA HIS A 377 -2.29 5.05 -14.20
C HIS A 377 -2.22 5.78 -15.56
N TYR A 378 -2.99 5.37 -16.56
CA TYR A 378 -3.01 5.92 -17.93
C TYR A 378 -1.64 6.12 -18.58
N ALA A 379 -0.74 5.16 -18.41
CA ALA A 379 0.66 5.27 -18.83
C ALA A 379 1.39 6.52 -18.31
N ASN A 380 0.94 7.11 -17.19
CA ASN A 380 1.49 8.32 -16.61
C ASN A 380 2.48 7.99 -15.49
N THR A 381 3.72 8.48 -15.63
CA THR A 381 4.79 8.30 -14.64
C THR A 381 4.79 9.34 -13.53
N ASP A 382 4.00 10.41 -13.65
CA ASP A 382 3.96 11.54 -12.71
C ASP A 382 3.58 11.11 -11.29
N ILE A 383 2.87 9.98 -11.15
CA ILE A 383 2.54 9.39 -9.85
C ILE A 383 3.78 9.21 -8.96
N LEU A 384 4.94 8.86 -9.52
CA LEU A 384 6.19 8.76 -8.75
C LEU A 384 6.64 10.10 -8.16
N GLU A 385 6.44 11.21 -8.87
CA GLU A 385 6.78 12.53 -8.36
C GLU A 385 5.73 13.01 -7.34
N MET A 386 4.45 12.66 -7.54
CA MET A 386 3.37 13.04 -6.63
C MET A 386 3.46 12.36 -5.26
N LEU A 387 4.14 11.21 -5.18
CA LEU A 387 4.43 10.49 -3.92
C LEU A 387 5.60 11.08 -3.12
N ARG A 388 6.17 12.22 -3.54
CA ARG A 388 7.10 12.99 -2.69
C ARG A 388 6.39 13.53 -1.45
N LEU A 389 7.06 13.43 -0.31
CA LEU A 389 6.51 13.84 0.99
C LEU A 389 6.11 15.31 1.04
N GLN A 390 6.81 16.19 0.31
CA GLN A 390 6.43 17.60 0.22
C GLN A 390 5.02 17.77 -0.37
N ASN A 391 4.69 17.02 -1.42
CA ASN A 391 3.39 17.06 -2.09
C ASN A 391 2.31 16.45 -1.18
N LEU A 392 2.60 15.33 -0.54
CA LEU A 392 1.69 14.66 0.40
C LEU A 392 1.38 15.52 1.65
N ARG A 393 2.39 16.25 2.16
CA ARG A 393 2.26 17.14 3.34
C ARG A 393 1.62 18.49 3.02
N SER A 394 1.52 18.87 1.75
CA SER A 394 1.11 20.22 1.33
C SER A 394 -0.08 20.14 0.37
N PHE A 395 -1.28 19.90 0.90
CA PHE A 395 -2.50 19.98 0.09
C PHE A 395 -2.99 21.43 -0.02
N ALA A 396 -2.98 21.97 -1.24
CA ALA A 396 -3.36 23.35 -1.52
C ALA A 396 -4.83 23.50 -1.97
N GLY A 397 -5.70 22.53 -1.64
CA GLY A 397 -7.14 22.60 -1.92
C GLY A 397 -7.53 22.37 -3.39
N HIS A 398 -6.59 21.97 -4.23
CA HIS A 398 -6.83 21.60 -5.63
C HIS A 398 -6.27 20.21 -5.91
N ASP A 399 -6.83 19.57 -6.93
CA ASP A 399 -6.52 18.19 -7.27
C ASP A 399 -5.14 18.06 -7.92
N VAL A 400 -4.31 17.16 -7.41
CA VAL A 400 -2.95 16.89 -7.92
C VAL A 400 -2.64 15.40 -8.04
N LEU A 401 -3.55 14.53 -7.61
CA LEU A 401 -3.43 13.10 -7.84
C LEU A 401 -3.69 12.81 -9.34
N PRO A 402 -2.80 12.13 -10.07
CA PRO A 402 -3.07 11.72 -11.45
C PRO A 402 -4.31 10.82 -11.54
N ASP A 403 -4.95 10.78 -12.70
CA ASP A 403 -6.05 9.85 -12.92
C ASP A 403 -5.54 8.40 -12.94
N ALA A 404 -6.34 7.50 -12.36
CA ALA A 404 -6.14 6.07 -12.39
C ALA A 404 -7.49 5.36 -12.57
N ARG A 405 -7.46 4.12 -13.04
CA ARG A 405 -8.64 3.27 -13.28
C ARG A 405 -8.39 1.81 -12.92
N VAL A 406 -9.48 1.04 -12.83
CA VAL A 406 -9.37 -0.41 -13.00
C VAL A 406 -9.13 -0.71 -14.47
N GLY A 407 -7.88 -0.98 -14.84
CA GLY A 407 -7.49 -1.46 -16.16
C GLY A 407 -7.78 -2.95 -16.28
N ARG A 408 -8.35 -3.37 -17.42
CA ARG A 408 -8.62 -4.76 -17.76
C ARG A 408 -7.90 -5.12 -19.05
N PHE A 409 -6.95 -6.03 -18.93
CA PHE A 409 -6.32 -6.69 -20.06
C PHE A 409 -7.18 -7.83 -20.57
N ARG A 410 -7.30 -7.95 -21.90
CA ARG A 410 -7.72 -9.18 -22.57
C ARG A 410 -6.57 -9.72 -23.40
N ILE A 411 -6.09 -10.91 -23.05
CA ILE A 411 -5.00 -11.59 -23.74
C ILE A 411 -5.56 -12.83 -24.44
N PRO A 412 -5.75 -12.80 -25.77
CA PRO A 412 -6.18 -13.98 -26.52
C PRO A 412 -5.07 -15.05 -26.57
N LEU A 413 -5.47 -16.33 -26.50
CA LEU A 413 -4.57 -17.48 -26.66
C LEU A 413 -4.73 -18.17 -28.04
N ASP A 414 -5.18 -17.42 -29.04
CA ASP A 414 -5.41 -17.88 -30.41
C ASP A 414 -4.22 -17.62 -31.37
N GLY A 415 -3.11 -17.09 -30.84
CA GLY A 415 -1.92 -16.70 -31.60
C GLY A 415 -1.92 -15.25 -32.08
N SER A 416 -2.95 -14.46 -31.75
CA SER A 416 -2.99 -13.03 -32.04
C SER A 416 -1.80 -12.30 -31.39
N PRO A 417 -1.14 -11.37 -32.11
CA PRO A 417 0.00 -10.62 -31.59
C PRO A 417 -0.41 -9.41 -30.74
N GLN A 418 -1.71 -9.13 -30.62
CA GLN A 418 -2.28 -7.94 -29.97
C GLN A 418 -3.25 -8.37 -28.87
N GLY A 419 -3.22 -7.65 -27.76
CA GLY A 419 -4.17 -7.74 -26.68
C GLY A 419 -4.82 -6.38 -26.44
N GLU A 420 -5.82 -6.35 -25.58
CA GLU A 420 -6.58 -5.14 -25.26
C GLU A 420 -6.25 -4.64 -23.85
N LEU A 421 -6.40 -3.33 -23.64
CA LEU A 421 -6.44 -2.72 -22.32
C LEU A 421 -7.56 -1.68 -22.27
N GLU A 422 -8.60 -1.96 -21.48
CA GLU A 422 -9.76 -1.09 -21.31
C GLU A 422 -10.01 -0.75 -19.84
N ALA A 423 -10.98 0.14 -19.57
CA ALA A 423 -11.47 0.31 -18.21
C ALA A 423 -12.50 -0.79 -17.89
N ALA A 424 -12.37 -1.50 -16.77
CA ALA A 424 -13.31 -2.55 -16.37
C ALA A 424 -14.71 -2.00 -16.04
N LEU A 425 -14.76 -0.75 -15.56
CA LEU A 425 -15.95 0.04 -15.25
C LEU A 425 -15.67 1.53 -15.46
N ASP A 426 -16.69 2.37 -15.33
CA ASP A 426 -16.54 3.83 -15.43
C ASP A 426 -15.59 4.36 -14.33
N PRO A 427 -14.48 5.03 -14.67
CA PRO A 427 -13.56 5.59 -13.70
C PRO A 427 -14.18 6.57 -12.70
N GLU A 428 -15.32 7.19 -13.01
CA GLU A 428 -16.05 8.06 -12.08
C GLU A 428 -16.58 7.32 -10.85
N GLU A 429 -16.84 6.02 -10.95
CA GLU A 429 -17.36 5.20 -9.84
C GLU A 429 -16.39 5.17 -8.63
N HIS A 430 -15.09 5.31 -8.90
CA HIS A 430 -14.03 5.39 -7.89
C HIS A 430 -13.30 6.74 -7.92
N GLY A 431 -13.95 7.77 -8.50
CA GLY A 431 -13.46 9.15 -8.56
C GLY A 431 -12.12 9.32 -9.28
N ARG A 432 -11.85 8.48 -10.28
CA ARG A 432 -10.61 8.45 -11.06
C ARG A 432 -9.34 8.31 -10.22
N GLY A 433 -9.45 7.79 -8.99
CA GLY A 433 -8.31 7.35 -8.19
C GLY A 433 -8.47 5.87 -7.87
N MET A 434 -7.41 5.09 -8.04
CA MET A 434 -7.45 3.66 -7.81
C MET A 434 -6.05 3.14 -7.54
N ASP A 435 -5.82 2.65 -6.33
CA ASP A 435 -4.58 1.94 -5.98
C ASP A 435 -4.76 1.09 -4.71
N MET A 436 -3.71 0.39 -4.27
CA MET A 436 -3.71 -0.35 -2.99
C MET A 436 -4.87 -1.35 -2.89
N CYS A 437 -4.88 -2.33 -3.78
CA CYS A 437 -6.02 -3.23 -3.97
C CYS A 437 -5.87 -4.58 -3.24
N SER A 438 -7.00 -5.16 -2.87
CA SER A 438 -7.13 -6.54 -2.43
C SER A 438 -8.41 -7.18 -2.99
N ILE A 439 -8.50 -8.49 -2.85
CA ILE A 439 -9.67 -9.31 -3.21
C ILE A 439 -9.93 -10.32 -2.10
N ASN A 440 -11.01 -11.09 -2.21
CA ASN A 440 -11.14 -12.31 -1.43
C ASN A 440 -10.07 -13.34 -1.89
N PRO A 441 -9.12 -13.77 -1.03
CA PRO A 441 -8.02 -14.66 -1.44
C PRO A 441 -8.47 -16.01 -2.02
N THR A 442 -9.68 -16.49 -1.69
CA THR A 442 -10.23 -17.74 -2.27
C THR A 442 -10.45 -17.66 -3.79
N TYR A 443 -10.55 -16.44 -4.32
CA TYR A 443 -10.75 -16.11 -5.73
C TYR A 443 -9.46 -15.69 -6.46
N LEU A 444 -8.31 -15.75 -5.78
CA LEU A 444 -7.01 -15.52 -6.42
C LEU A 444 -6.82 -16.47 -7.61
N GLY A 445 -6.54 -15.91 -8.78
CA GLY A 445 -6.33 -16.64 -10.02
C GLY A 445 -7.61 -17.18 -10.68
N LYS A 446 -8.78 -16.84 -10.15
CA LYS A 446 -10.10 -17.33 -10.59
C LYS A 446 -11.02 -16.18 -10.97
N LYS A 447 -12.05 -16.50 -11.76
CA LYS A 447 -13.10 -15.53 -12.11
C LYS A 447 -13.77 -15.04 -10.83
N TYR A 448 -13.88 -13.72 -10.71
CA TYR A 448 -14.24 -13.02 -9.49
C TYR A 448 -15.12 -11.81 -9.82
N ARG A 449 -15.82 -11.28 -8.83
CA ARG A 449 -16.77 -10.17 -8.96
C ARG A 449 -16.31 -8.93 -8.20
N TYR A 450 -15.67 -9.09 -7.04
CA TYR A 450 -15.41 -8.00 -6.12
C TYR A 450 -13.92 -7.73 -5.93
N ALA A 451 -13.57 -6.45 -5.99
CA ALA A 451 -12.26 -5.94 -5.57
C ALA A 451 -12.45 -4.82 -4.53
N TYR A 452 -11.45 -4.64 -3.68
CA TYR A 452 -11.40 -3.58 -2.69
C TYR A 452 -10.13 -2.77 -2.90
N ALA A 453 -10.19 -1.46 -2.85
CA ALA A 453 -9.03 -0.61 -3.10
C ALA A 453 -9.14 0.76 -2.42
N CYS A 454 -8.04 1.49 -2.38
CA CYS A 454 -8.09 2.92 -2.09
C CYS A 454 -8.54 3.68 -3.34
N GLY A 455 -9.59 4.49 -3.20
CA GLY A 455 -10.11 5.35 -4.25
C GLY A 455 -9.86 6.84 -3.96
N ALA A 456 -10.47 7.69 -4.77
CA ALA A 456 -10.39 9.14 -4.58
C ALA A 456 -11.77 9.80 -4.52
N ARG A 457 -11.90 10.74 -3.59
CA ARG A 457 -12.87 11.82 -3.60
C ARG A 457 -12.11 13.11 -3.86
N ARG A 458 -12.18 13.57 -5.11
CA ARG A 458 -11.45 14.74 -5.62
C ARG A 458 -12.13 16.05 -5.17
N PRO A 459 -11.38 17.16 -4.97
CA PRO A 459 -9.93 17.28 -5.15
C PRO A 459 -9.15 16.57 -4.03
N CYS A 460 -8.02 15.94 -4.38
CA CYS A 460 -7.13 15.31 -3.42
C CYS A 460 -5.67 15.29 -3.93
N ASN A 461 -4.71 15.08 -3.02
CA ASN A 461 -3.30 14.84 -3.37
C ASN A 461 -2.86 13.40 -3.12
N PHE A 462 -3.77 12.55 -2.63
CA PHE A 462 -3.56 11.14 -2.33
C PHE A 462 -4.92 10.44 -2.23
N PRO A 463 -5.04 9.13 -2.55
CA PRO A 463 -6.26 8.36 -2.32
C PRO A 463 -6.82 8.53 -0.90
N ASN A 464 -8.11 8.86 -0.79
CA ASN A 464 -8.76 9.27 0.46
C ASN A 464 -10.14 8.61 0.67
N THR A 465 -10.44 7.55 -0.08
CA THR A 465 -11.61 6.69 0.12
C THR A 465 -11.18 5.24 0.20
N LEU A 466 -11.99 4.42 0.86
CA LEU A 466 -12.01 2.99 0.62
C LEU A 466 -13.10 2.71 -0.40
N THR A 467 -12.86 1.80 -1.32
CA THR A 467 -13.77 1.54 -2.43
C THR A 467 -13.96 0.04 -2.61
N LYS A 468 -15.21 -0.42 -2.59
CA LYS A 468 -15.61 -1.75 -3.04
C LYS A 468 -16.11 -1.66 -4.47
N ILE A 469 -15.60 -2.52 -5.34
CA ILE A 469 -15.86 -2.53 -6.78
C ILE A 469 -16.63 -3.81 -7.11
N ASP A 470 -17.76 -3.68 -7.80
CA ASP A 470 -18.48 -4.78 -8.44
C ASP A 470 -18.18 -4.76 -9.94
N LEU A 471 -17.36 -5.71 -10.40
CA LEU A 471 -16.90 -5.80 -11.78
C LEU A 471 -17.96 -6.37 -12.74
N VAL A 472 -19.03 -6.96 -12.21
CA VAL A 472 -20.14 -7.50 -13.00
C VAL A 472 -21.17 -6.41 -13.24
N GLU A 473 -21.62 -5.75 -12.17
CA GLU A 473 -22.57 -4.64 -12.27
C GLU A 473 -21.91 -3.33 -12.70
N LYS A 474 -20.57 -3.28 -12.72
CA LYS A 474 -19.75 -2.11 -13.05
C LYS A 474 -20.08 -0.90 -12.17
N LYS A 475 -20.17 -1.14 -10.87
CA LYS A 475 -20.51 -0.14 -9.84
C LYS A 475 -19.54 -0.17 -8.68
N ALA A 476 -19.43 0.95 -7.97
CA ALA A 476 -18.63 1.01 -6.75
C ALA A 476 -19.39 1.58 -5.55
N LYS A 477 -18.97 1.15 -4.35
CA LYS A 477 -19.36 1.74 -3.08
C LYS A 477 -18.14 2.35 -2.42
N ASN A 478 -18.28 3.57 -1.89
CA ASN A 478 -17.17 4.33 -1.36
C ASN A 478 -17.42 4.68 0.11
N TRP A 479 -16.49 4.32 0.98
CA TRP A 479 -16.42 4.84 2.35
C TRP A 479 -15.44 6.01 2.38
N HIS A 480 -15.81 7.08 3.07
CA HIS A 480 -15.01 8.30 3.16
C HIS A 480 -15.25 9.05 4.47
N GLN A 481 -14.18 9.57 5.05
CA GLN A 481 -14.23 10.52 6.15
C GLN A 481 -13.40 11.77 5.78
N GLU A 482 -13.99 12.95 6.02
CA GLU A 482 -13.39 14.24 5.63
C GLU A 482 -11.98 14.44 6.22
N GLY A 483 -10.99 14.57 5.34
CA GLY A 483 -9.58 14.78 5.69
C GLY A 483 -8.84 13.54 6.21
N ALA A 484 -9.50 12.38 6.24
CA ALA A 484 -8.86 11.12 6.61
C ALA A 484 -8.11 10.49 5.44
N VAL A 485 -7.06 9.73 5.76
CA VAL A 485 -6.29 8.94 4.79
C VAL A 485 -6.34 7.47 5.21
N PRO A 486 -7.11 6.62 4.52
CA PRO A 486 -7.11 5.19 4.76
C PRO A 486 -5.92 4.49 4.10
N SER A 487 -5.41 3.44 4.73
CA SER A 487 -4.48 2.47 4.11
C SER A 487 -5.24 1.40 3.34
N GLU A 488 -4.51 0.51 2.66
CA GLU A 488 -5.05 -0.63 1.92
C GLU A 488 -6.25 -1.30 2.64
N PRO A 489 -7.41 -1.42 1.99
CA PRO A 489 -8.50 -2.26 2.48
C PRO A 489 -8.11 -3.73 2.32
N PHE A 490 -8.10 -4.48 3.42
CA PHE A 490 -7.81 -5.91 3.44
C PHE A 490 -9.07 -6.72 3.72
N PHE A 491 -9.48 -7.58 2.79
CA PHE A 491 -10.66 -8.44 2.96
C PHE A 491 -10.35 -9.68 3.82
N VAL A 492 -11.22 -9.98 4.78
CA VAL A 492 -11.20 -11.20 5.59
C VAL A 492 -12.55 -11.89 5.48
N ALA A 493 -12.56 -13.08 4.86
CA ALA A 493 -13.76 -13.89 4.70
C ALA A 493 -14.31 -14.36 6.05
N ARG A 494 -15.64 -14.41 6.16
CA ARG A 494 -16.30 -15.11 7.28
C ARG A 494 -15.98 -16.62 7.17
N PRO A 495 -15.65 -17.31 8.27
CA PRO A 495 -15.51 -18.77 8.25
C PRO A 495 -16.79 -19.44 7.72
N GLY A 496 -16.66 -20.25 6.66
CA GLY A 496 -17.79 -20.91 6.01
C GLY A 496 -18.59 -20.04 5.04
N ALA A 497 -18.10 -18.85 4.67
CA ALA A 497 -18.70 -18.00 3.64
C ALA A 497 -18.88 -18.74 2.31
N THR A 498 -20.05 -18.57 1.69
CA THR A 498 -20.35 -19.09 0.34
C THR A 498 -20.39 -17.99 -0.72
N GLU A 499 -20.59 -16.74 -0.30
CA GLU A 499 -20.59 -15.57 -1.19
C GLU A 499 -19.21 -14.91 -1.16
N GLU A 500 -18.80 -14.35 -2.30
CA GLU A 500 -17.46 -13.77 -2.47
C GLU A 500 -17.17 -12.60 -1.53
N ASP A 501 -18.18 -11.81 -1.17
CA ASP A 501 -18.11 -10.64 -0.31
C ASP A 501 -18.65 -10.85 1.11
N ASP A 502 -18.94 -12.10 1.53
CA ASP A 502 -19.33 -12.41 2.92
C ASP A 502 -18.10 -12.44 3.84
N GLY A 503 -17.86 -11.30 4.47
CA GLY A 503 -16.73 -11.09 5.34
C GLY A 503 -16.67 -9.66 5.85
N VAL A 504 -15.48 -9.21 6.19
CA VAL A 504 -15.20 -7.82 6.56
C VAL A 504 -14.03 -7.27 5.77
N VAL A 505 -13.95 -5.95 5.69
CA VAL A 505 -12.80 -5.23 5.14
C VAL A 505 -12.17 -4.40 6.25
N ILE A 506 -10.86 -4.57 6.44
CA ILE A 506 -10.09 -3.92 7.50
C ILE A 506 -9.17 -2.87 6.86
N SER A 507 -9.12 -1.67 7.43
CA SER A 507 -8.14 -0.64 7.03
C SER A 507 -7.69 0.15 8.24
N ILE A 508 -6.42 0.59 8.27
CA ILE A 508 -5.95 1.55 9.27
C ILE A 508 -6.08 2.95 8.67
N VAL A 509 -6.76 3.84 9.40
CA VAL A 509 -7.08 5.19 8.95
C VAL A 509 -6.34 6.22 9.79
N SER A 510 -5.66 7.15 9.11
CA SER A 510 -5.11 8.37 9.72
C SER A 510 -6.16 9.47 9.67
N ASP A 511 -6.54 10.02 10.82
CA ASP A 511 -7.49 11.11 10.90
C ASP A 511 -6.80 12.49 10.78
N LYS A 512 -7.51 13.48 10.24
CA LYS A 512 -7.01 14.85 10.06
C LYS A 512 -6.58 15.51 11.37
N ASN A 513 -7.12 15.06 12.50
CA ASN A 513 -6.81 15.59 13.82
C ASN A 513 -5.50 15.06 14.41
N GLY A 514 -4.83 14.13 13.73
CA GLY A 514 -3.61 13.47 14.21
C GLY A 514 -3.87 12.22 15.05
N GLU A 515 -5.12 11.74 15.04
CA GLU A 515 -5.53 10.46 15.61
C GLU A 515 -5.48 9.36 14.54
N GLY A 516 -5.68 8.10 14.95
CA GLY A 516 -5.83 6.99 14.02
C GLY A 516 -6.72 5.90 14.59
N TYR A 517 -7.29 5.07 13.72
CA TYR A 517 -8.11 3.93 14.11
C TYR A 517 -8.02 2.80 13.10
N ALA A 518 -8.25 1.57 13.56
CA ALA A 518 -8.52 0.43 12.69
C ALA A 518 -10.02 0.38 12.42
N LEU A 519 -10.39 0.50 11.15
CA LEU A 519 -11.76 0.47 10.66
C LEU A 519 -12.13 -0.94 10.21
N VAL A 520 -13.35 -1.37 10.53
CA VAL A 520 -13.95 -2.63 10.07
C VAL A 520 -15.24 -2.31 9.34
N LEU A 521 -15.28 -2.60 8.05
CA LEU A 521 -16.46 -2.48 7.18
C LEU A 521 -17.08 -3.85 6.92
N ASP A 522 -18.40 -3.91 6.76
CA ASP A 522 -19.08 -5.10 6.27
C ASP A 522 -18.70 -5.35 4.80
N GLY A 523 -18.30 -6.58 4.46
CA GLY A 523 -17.86 -6.92 3.10
C GLY A 523 -18.95 -6.68 2.05
N ARG A 524 -20.24 -6.85 2.40
CA ARG A 524 -21.36 -6.78 1.46
C ARG A 524 -21.95 -5.38 1.33
N SER A 525 -22.40 -4.81 2.45
CA SER A 525 -23.01 -3.47 2.49
C SER A 525 -21.96 -2.39 2.28
N PHE A 526 -20.71 -2.64 2.71
CA PHE A 526 -19.61 -1.68 2.79
C PHE A 526 -19.86 -0.54 3.79
N GLU A 527 -20.77 -0.77 4.72
CA GLU A 527 -21.03 0.12 5.87
C GLU A 527 -20.10 -0.20 7.03
N GLU A 528 -19.86 0.78 7.88
CA GLU A 528 -18.99 0.62 9.04
C GLU A 528 -19.65 -0.22 10.13
N LEU A 529 -18.96 -1.27 10.56
CA LEU A 529 -19.35 -2.12 11.67
C LEU A 529 -18.73 -1.63 12.98
N ALA A 530 -17.45 -1.30 12.94
CA ALA A 530 -16.71 -0.86 14.11
C ALA A 530 -15.46 -0.05 13.73
N ARG A 531 -14.97 0.72 14.70
CA ARG A 531 -13.61 1.27 14.70
C ARG A 531 -12.94 1.05 16.05
N ALA A 532 -11.67 0.65 16.02
CA ALA A 532 -10.82 0.53 17.20
C ALA A 532 -9.82 1.69 17.21
N LYS A 533 -9.81 2.51 18.26
CA LYS A 533 -8.98 3.73 18.32
C LYS A 533 -7.55 3.43 18.78
N PHE A 534 -6.56 3.97 18.05
CA PHE A 534 -5.18 4.00 18.52
C PHE A 534 -5.00 5.18 19.51
N PRO A 535 -4.06 5.10 20.45
CA PRO A 535 -3.78 6.19 21.39
C PRO A 535 -3.14 7.44 20.75
N TYR A 536 -2.67 7.33 19.51
CA TYR A 536 -2.11 8.42 18.70
C TYR A 536 -2.21 8.04 17.22
N GLY A 537 -2.05 9.02 16.33
CA GLY A 537 -2.00 8.79 14.89
C GLY A 537 -0.76 8.00 14.46
N LEU A 538 -0.97 7.07 13.55
CA LEU A 538 0.09 6.28 12.93
C LEU A 538 0.46 6.83 11.56
N PRO A 539 1.71 6.62 11.11
CA PRO A 539 2.10 6.90 9.74
C PRO A 539 1.32 6.03 8.74
N TYR A 540 1.24 6.51 7.49
CA TYR A 540 0.62 5.79 6.39
C TYR A 540 1.30 4.43 6.17
N GLY A 541 0.53 3.43 5.76
CA GLY A 541 1.06 2.12 5.42
C GLY A 541 0.69 1.69 4.04
N LEU A 542 1.52 0.78 3.55
CA LEU A 542 1.39 0.21 2.23
C LEU A 542 0.54 -1.06 2.37
N HIS A 543 1.15 -2.23 2.43
CA HIS A 543 0.40 -3.49 2.31
C HIS A 543 0.28 -4.25 3.63
N GLY A 544 -0.78 -5.04 3.73
CA GLY A 544 -1.05 -5.90 4.87
C GLY A 544 -1.24 -7.38 4.54
N CYS A 545 -1.28 -8.20 5.59
CA CYS A 545 -1.69 -9.59 5.52
C CYS A 545 -2.51 -9.98 6.75
N TRP A 546 -3.22 -11.10 6.63
CA TRP A 546 -3.99 -11.70 7.71
C TRP A 546 -3.35 -13.01 8.17
N VAL A 547 -3.08 -13.10 9.47
CA VAL A 547 -2.63 -14.31 10.14
C VAL A 547 -3.80 -14.87 10.94
N PRO A 548 -4.44 -15.98 10.50
CA PRO A 548 -5.56 -16.56 11.23
C PRO A 548 -5.08 -17.09 12.59
N LYS A 549 -5.97 -17.07 13.59
CA LYS A 549 -5.67 -17.70 14.88
C LYS A 549 -5.51 -19.21 14.67
N LYS A 550 -4.40 -19.79 15.15
CA LYS A 550 -4.22 -21.25 15.19
C LYS A 550 -5.39 -21.86 15.98
N GLN A 551 -6.12 -22.78 15.35
CA GLN A 551 -7.24 -23.50 15.96
C GLN A 551 -6.75 -24.44 17.07
#